data_AF-A0A9N6YUR5-F1
#
_entry.id   AF-A0A9N6YUR5-F1
#
_cell.length_a   1.000
_cell.length_b   1.000
_cell.length_c   1.000
_cell.angle_alpha   90.00
_cell.angle_beta   90.00
_cell.angle_gamma   90.00
#
_symmetry.space_group_name_H-M   'P 1'
#
loop_
_entity.id
_entity.type
_entity.pdbx_description
1 polymer ?
#
loop_
_entity_poly.entity_id
_entity_poly.type
_entity_poly.pdbx_seq_one_letter_code
_entity_poly.pdbx_strand_id
1 'polypeptide(L)' 'MSDDDPPVPEPVRDETTVELVRDAIGVARGEVPAERFSAKYGTGRESDGDGGE' A
#
# COMPACT_ATOMS: atom_id res chain seq x y z
N MET A 1 41.10 2.04 -11.63
CA MET A 1 39.64 2.26 -11.68
C MET A 1 39.13 1.76 -10.34
N SER A 2 38.75 2.68 -9.45
CA SER A 2 38.12 2.30 -8.18
C SER A 2 36.63 2.23 -8.46
N ASP A 3 36.07 1.04 -8.34
CA ASP A 3 34.63 0.79 -8.36
C ASP A 3 34.09 1.30 -7.02
N ASP A 4 33.92 2.62 -6.92
CA ASP A 4 33.31 3.31 -5.78
C ASP A 4 31.82 3.48 -6.11
N ASP A 5 31.12 2.36 -6.34
CA ASP A 5 29.67 2.41 -6.48
C ASP A 5 29.08 2.57 -5.07
N PRO A 6 28.33 3.65 -4.81
CA PRO A 6 27.73 3.86 -3.50
C PRO A 6 26.76 2.72 -3.18
N PRO A 7 26.72 2.21 -1.93
CA PRO A 7 25.87 1.09 -1.59
C PRO A 7 24.42 1.41 -1.92
N VAL A 8 23.75 0.50 -2.63
CA VAL A 8 22.34 0.64 -2.99
C VAL A 8 21.53 0.74 -1.69
N PRO A 9 20.77 1.82 -1.46
CA PRO A 9 19.96 1.95 -0.27
C PRO A 9 18.92 0.83 -0.23
N GLU A 10 18.76 0.21 0.94
CA GLU A 10 17.75 -0.81 1.10
C GLU A 10 16.35 -0.20 0.95
N PRO A 11 15.44 -0.84 0.21
CA PRO A 11 14.09 -0.35 0.06
C PRO A 11 13.41 -0.31 1.43
N VAL A 12 12.88 0.86 1.79
CA VAL A 12 12.14 1.06 3.03
C VAL A 12 10.92 0.14 3.02
N ARG A 13 10.86 -0.78 3.99
CA ARG A 13 9.70 -1.65 4.18
C ARG A 13 8.67 -0.91 5.02
N ASP A 14 7.71 -0.32 4.33
CA ASP A 14 6.50 0.20 4.96
C ASP A 14 5.52 -0.94 5.23
N GLU A 15 5.28 -1.23 6.51
CA GLU A 15 4.45 -2.36 6.93
C GLU A 15 2.99 -2.21 6.44
N THR A 16 2.50 -0.98 6.34
CA THR A 16 1.16 -0.65 5.81
C THR A 16 1.04 -1.02 4.33
N THR A 17 2.05 -0.68 3.54
CA THR A 17 2.11 -1.01 2.10
C THR A 17 2.20 -2.52 1.89
N VAL A 18 2.98 -3.21 2.73
CA VAL A 18 3.06 -4.68 2.69
C VAL A 18 1.71 -5.31 3.01
N GLU A 19 0.99 -4.78 3.99
CA GLU A 19 -0.35 -5.23 4.34
C GLU A 19 -1.35 -5.04 3.18
N LEU A 20 -1.36 -3.84 2.57
CA LEU A 20 -2.19 -3.54 1.40
C LEU A 20 -1.97 -4.53 0.27
N VAL A 21 -0.70 -4.82 -0.06
CA VAL A 21 -0.34 -5.75 -1.13
C VAL A 21 -0.79 -7.17 -0.81
N ARG A 22 -0.65 -7.62 0.44
CA ARG A 22 -1.10 -8.94 0.87
C ARG A 22 -2.62 -9.09 0.73
N ASP A 23 -3.37 -8.10 1.20
CA ASP A 23 -4.82 -8.12 1.12
C ASP A 23 -5.29 -8.04 -0.35
N ALA A 24 -4.62 -7.27 -1.21
CA ALA A 24 -4.92 -7.17 -2.64
C ALA A 24 -4.70 -8.52 -3.36
N ILE A 25 -3.63 -9.24 -3.01
CA ILE A 25 -3.39 -10.61 -3.51
C ILE A 25 -4.51 -11.55 -3.05
N GLY A 26 -4.95 -11.42 -1.79
CA GLY A 26 -6.08 -12.17 -1.26
C GLY A 26 -7.37 -11.93 -2.06
N VAL A 27 -7.62 -10.69 -2.48
CA VAL A 27 -8.75 -10.36 -3.38
C VAL A 27 -8.60 -11.05 -4.73
N ALA A 28 -7.42 -10.97 -5.35
CA ALA A 28 -7.16 -11.57 -6.66
C ALA A 28 -7.33 -13.10 -6.65
N ARG A 29 -7.09 -13.74 -5.50
CA ARG A 29 -7.29 -15.18 -5.30
C ARG A 29 -8.73 -15.56 -4.90
N GLY A 30 -9.58 -14.58 -4.61
CA GLY A 30 -10.93 -14.79 -4.10
C GLY A 30 -10.98 -15.18 -2.61
N GLU A 31 -9.88 -15.03 -1.88
CA GLU A 31 -9.78 -15.31 -0.44
C GLU A 31 -10.32 -14.14 0.41
N VAL A 32 -10.20 -12.91 -0.11
CA VAL A 32 -10.68 -11.69 0.54
C VAL A 32 -11.80 -11.06 -0.31
N PRO A 33 -12.98 -10.76 0.28
CA PRO A 33 -14.03 -10.04 -0.43
C PRO A 33 -13.58 -8.64 -0.85
N ALA A 34 -13.83 -8.27 -2.11
CA ALA A 34 -13.47 -6.95 -2.63
C ALA A 34 -14.09 -5.80 -1.81
N GLU A 35 -15.32 -5.97 -1.33
CA GLU A 35 -15.99 -4.98 -0.46
C GLU A 35 -15.22 -4.72 0.84
N ARG A 36 -14.62 -5.76 1.44
CA ARG A 36 -13.79 -5.60 2.65
C ARG A 36 -12.47 -4.91 2.36
N PHE A 37 -11.85 -5.25 1.24
CA PHE A 37 -10.63 -4.57 0.79
C PHE A 37 -10.89 -3.09 0.52
N SER A 38 -11.97 -2.78 -0.21
CA SER A 38 -12.39 -1.40 -0.50
C SER A 38 -12.80 -0.63 0.75
N ALA A 39 -13.42 -1.27 1.75
CA ALA A 39 -13.71 -0.59 3.02
C ALA A 39 -12.44 -0.22 3.80
N LYS A 40 -11.37 -1.00 3.66
CA LYS A 40 -10.10 -0.82 4.38
C LYS A 40 -9.14 0.15 3.69
N TYR A 41 -9.06 0.08 2.36
CA TYR A 41 -8.08 0.83 1.55
C TYR A 41 -8.70 1.73 0.49
N GLY A 42 -9.99 1.56 0.20
CA GLY A 42 -10.67 2.39 -0.77
C GLY A 42 -10.73 3.82 -0.28
N THR A 43 -10.46 4.76 -1.17
CA THR A 43 -10.59 6.21 -0.95
C THR A 43 -12.07 6.64 -0.82
N GLY A 44 -12.99 5.69 -0.64
CA GLY A 44 -14.43 5.89 -0.52
C GLY A 44 -14.83 6.28 0.90
N ARG A 45 -14.33 7.42 1.36
CA ARG A 45 -15.02 8.20 2.39
C ARG A 45 -15.20 9.62 1.86
N GLU A 46 -16.33 9.84 1.18
CA GLU A 46 -16.99 11.15 1.12
C GLU A 46 -17.53 11.56 2.51
N SER A 47 -16.75 11.38 3.57
CA SER A 47 -17.18 11.73 4.91
C SER A 47 -16.03 12.19 5.76
N ASP A 48 -15.18 13.08 5.27
CA ASP A 48 -14.55 14.13 6.08
C ASP A 48 -14.00 15.14 5.07
N GLY A 49 -14.93 15.93 4.50
CA GLY A 49 -14.57 17.21 3.91
C GLY A 49 -14.19 18.14 5.06
N ASP A 50 -12.93 18.09 5.47
CA ASP A 50 -12.28 19.16 6.22
C ASP A 50 -10.84 19.30 5.73
N GLY A 51 -10.55 20.48 5.14
CA GLY A 51 -9.19 20.99 4.99
C GLY A 51 -8.68 21.19 3.57
N GLY A 52 -9.00 22.35 2.97
CA GLY A 52 -8.00 23.11 2.18
C GLY A 52 -8.40 23.65 0.81
N GLU A 53 -9.19 24.73 0.76
CA GLU A 53 -8.75 26.02 0.19
C GLU A 53 -9.57 27.18 0.77
#